data_AF-A0A839NAD6-F1
#
_entry.id   AF-A0A839NAD6-F1
#
_cell.length_a   1.000
_cell.length_b   1.000
_cell.length_c   1.000
_cell.angle_alpha   90.00
_cell.angle_beta   90.00
_cell.angle_gamma   90.00
#
_symmetry.space_group_name_H-M   'P 1'
#
loop_
_entity.id
_entity.type
_entity.pdbx_description
1 polymer ?
#
loop_
_entity_poly.entity_id
_entity_poly.type
_entity_poly.pdbx_seq_one_letter_code
_entity_poly.pdbx_strand_id
1 'polypeptide(L)'
;MSEDTATNWLTGPPAVEPEEVRSQWGDFAPREERAVLRALLSDLSDDGGPLDALDQELPAALEAGLPGRVARTVRDAVVADPDMMGEDAPDVLGDLIEYLYYADQSSLLAKYRLLQPAYKVYADHEANAKSPSGTLPENVPSWIGSRWPFLGHRIGFPIGVAASGLTTNARCVQRLFEAGYNVVTYKTVRSRFIGPHPRPNWALLNSYDIEAIDDPNTVVTVNPETTLSEADSSANSFGVPSPDPVEWITDFRAAAAAADDGQVLICSVLGEDYNSDRGARNTDVLIADFVAVTRHAISAGAEFVELNLSCPNTLGRKGEPTPPLCYDIDLAIDIVTRVHAELGDSVKLGVKLSHLEHGNLVTFLEGAASHLDFISGINTVAHPVESAAGGGAAYFGERTIAGIGGTAIQSLATEFVRACKQYRDDNDAKFVIVGVGGVTDPESFISMHEAGADVVQAVTGVFLNSLLAVDCMRTLGATLRSPLDENGKDDLLRIASVNVAVPAWEFATSLDLPVGVTLKLLDELVENGELSVTSVAGAPNYMRTRAVEHLSVRS
;
A
#
# COMPACT_ATOMS: atom_id res chain seq x y z
N MET A 1 -14.65 -26.21 51.99
CA MET A 1 -13.94 -24.99 51.60
C MET A 1 -13.58 -25.16 50.14
N SER A 2 -14.45 -24.61 49.30
CA SER A 2 -14.18 -24.17 47.93
C SER A 2 -12.94 -23.24 47.92
N GLU A 3 -12.15 -23.15 46.86
CA GLU A 3 -12.47 -22.52 45.58
C GLU A 3 -11.42 -22.88 44.50
N ASP A 4 -11.79 -22.60 43.25
CA ASP A 4 -10.96 -22.42 42.05
C ASP A 4 -10.37 -23.62 41.32
N THR A 5 -11.11 -24.11 40.32
CA THR A 5 -10.56 -24.58 39.02
C THR A 5 -11.61 -24.49 37.89
N ALA A 6 -12.48 -23.47 37.92
CA ALA A 6 -13.52 -23.27 36.90
C ALA A 6 -13.30 -21.96 36.13
N THR A 7 -12.32 -21.91 35.23
CA THR A 7 -12.27 -21.02 34.04
C THR A 7 -10.92 -21.18 33.35
N ASN A 8 -10.83 -21.95 32.25
CA ASN A 8 -9.72 -21.76 31.31
C ASN A 8 -9.96 -22.28 29.88
N TRP A 9 -11.21 -22.24 29.40
CA TRP A 9 -11.54 -22.58 28.00
C TRP A 9 -12.05 -21.39 27.18
N LEU A 10 -11.83 -20.16 27.68
CA LEU A 10 -12.19 -18.90 27.02
C LEU A 10 -10.98 -18.02 26.69
N THR A 11 -9.75 -18.54 26.77
CA THR A 11 -8.63 -17.82 26.21
C THR A 11 -8.78 -17.88 24.69
N GLY A 12 -9.04 -16.74 24.06
CA GLY A 12 -8.84 -16.59 22.62
C GLY A 12 -7.42 -17.01 22.22
N PRO A 13 -7.04 -16.92 20.93
CA PRO A 13 -5.63 -17.04 20.57
C PRO A 13 -4.80 -16.18 21.54
N PRO A 14 -3.65 -16.69 22.04
CA PRO A 14 -2.89 -15.99 23.06
C PRO A 14 -2.75 -14.53 22.66
N ALA A 15 -2.96 -13.62 23.61
CA ALA A 15 -2.72 -12.21 23.37
C ALA A 15 -1.29 -12.10 22.82
N VAL A 16 -1.19 -11.83 21.52
CA VAL A 16 0.09 -11.53 20.91
C VAL A 16 0.38 -10.13 21.40
N GLU A 17 1.32 -10.02 22.33
CA GLU A 17 1.82 -8.73 22.77
C GLU A 17 2.23 -7.94 21.52
N PRO A 18 1.87 -6.65 21.40
CA PRO A 18 2.32 -5.82 20.30
C PRO A 18 3.84 -5.94 20.18
N GLU A 19 4.33 -6.21 18.97
CA GLU A 19 5.78 -6.18 18.72
C GLU A 19 6.32 -4.79 19.05
N GLU A 20 7.58 -4.73 19.52
CA GLU A 20 8.24 -3.46 19.83
C GLU A 20 8.19 -2.53 18.61
N VAL A 21 7.66 -1.33 18.79
CA VAL A 21 7.65 -0.29 17.75
C VAL A 21 9.10 0.02 17.37
N ARG A 22 9.40 -0.02 16.08
CA ARG A 22 10.75 0.30 15.57
C ARG A 22 11.07 1.79 15.78
N SER A 23 12.35 2.13 15.68
CA SER A 23 12.78 3.52 15.53
C SER A 23 12.08 4.15 14.33
N GLN A 24 11.72 5.43 14.43
CA GLN A 24 11.25 6.19 13.27
C GLN A 24 12.32 6.27 12.15
N TRP A 25 13.59 6.10 12.50
CA TRP A 25 14.75 6.25 11.63
C TRP A 25 15.20 4.97 10.91
N GLY A 26 14.58 3.81 11.18
CA GLY A 26 14.91 2.56 10.49
C GLY A 26 14.28 1.31 11.11
N ASP A 27 14.58 0.14 10.55
CA ASP A 27 14.09 -1.15 11.07
C ASP A 27 15.04 -1.73 12.15
N PHE A 28 15.02 -1.09 13.32
CA PHE A 28 15.70 -1.49 14.55
C PHE A 28 14.97 -0.86 15.74
N ALA A 29 15.25 -1.30 16.98
CA ALA A 29 14.55 -0.75 18.15
C ALA A 29 15.01 0.68 18.47
N PRO A 30 14.14 1.57 19.00
CA PRO A 30 14.51 2.95 19.37
C PRO A 30 15.72 3.04 20.30
N ARG A 31 15.89 2.05 21.19
CA ARG A 31 17.05 1.96 22.09
C ARG A 31 18.40 1.76 21.37
N GLU A 32 18.39 1.37 20.09
CA GLU A 32 19.57 1.10 19.28
C GLU A 32 20.05 2.34 18.49
N GLU A 33 19.25 3.41 18.41
CA GLU A 33 19.54 4.62 17.61
C GLU A 33 20.94 5.19 17.87
N ARG A 34 21.36 5.29 19.14
CA ARG A 34 22.70 5.78 19.50
C ARG A 34 23.83 4.87 19.02
N ALA A 35 23.61 3.55 19.07
CA ALA A 35 24.61 2.59 18.62
C ALA A 35 24.74 2.63 17.09
N VAL A 36 23.62 2.77 16.38
CA VAL A 36 23.57 2.94 14.93
C VAL A 36 24.25 4.24 14.52
N LEU A 37 23.93 5.37 15.18
CA LEU A 37 24.56 6.67 14.93
C LEU A 37 26.08 6.60 15.08
N ARG A 38 26.58 6.01 16.17
CA ARG A 38 28.02 5.85 16.41
C ARG A 38 28.70 5.02 15.32
N ALA A 39 28.08 3.91 14.92
CA ALA A 39 28.62 3.04 13.87
C ALA A 39 28.62 3.75 12.50
N LEU A 40 27.55 4.48 12.18
CA LEU A 40 27.43 5.25 10.95
C LEU A 40 28.48 6.35 10.88
N LEU A 41 28.67 7.14 11.94
CA LEU A 41 29.70 8.17 12.00
C LEU A 41 31.10 7.58 11.87
N SER A 42 31.34 6.39 12.42
CA SER A 42 32.60 5.67 12.25
C SER A 42 32.85 5.25 10.79
N ASP A 43 31.82 4.81 10.06
CA ASP A 43 31.95 4.47 8.64
C ASP A 43 32.15 5.70 7.75
N LEU A 44 31.55 6.84 8.11
CA LEU A 44 31.73 8.11 7.40
C LEU A 44 33.13 8.72 7.60
N SER A 45 33.88 8.24 8.60
CA SER A 45 35.15 8.81 9.05
C SER A 45 36.41 8.15 8.45
N ASP A 46 36.38 7.72 7.17
CA ASP A 46 37.47 7.02 6.43
C ASP A 46 38.92 7.45 6.75
N ASP A 47 39.93 6.62 6.41
CA ASP A 47 41.39 6.84 6.65
C ASP A 47 41.98 8.20 6.19
N GLY A 48 41.21 9.03 5.46
CA GLY A 48 41.54 10.42 5.07
C GLY A 48 41.02 11.51 6.02
N GLY A 49 40.19 11.18 7.00
CA GLY A 49 39.56 12.09 7.95
C GLY A 49 38.07 12.36 7.65
N PRO A 50 37.21 12.58 8.68
CA PRO A 50 35.74 12.65 8.52
C PRO A 50 35.22 13.76 7.62
N LEU A 51 35.96 14.88 7.52
CA LEU A 51 35.52 16.07 6.80
C LEU A 51 35.85 16.03 5.30
N ASP A 52 36.90 15.31 4.90
CA ASP A 52 37.41 15.35 3.53
C ASP A 52 36.46 14.64 2.53
N ALA A 53 35.79 13.57 2.96
CA ALA A 53 34.77 12.89 2.18
C ALA A 53 33.46 13.71 2.14
N LEU A 54 33.04 14.23 3.29
CA LEU A 54 31.84 15.07 3.39
C LEU A 54 31.95 16.35 2.52
N ASP A 55 33.10 17.02 2.54
CA ASP A 55 33.33 18.23 1.74
C ASP A 55 33.33 17.96 0.22
N GLN A 56 33.61 16.72 -0.21
CA GLN A 56 33.53 16.31 -1.61
C GLN A 56 32.09 16.01 -2.05
N GLU A 57 31.29 15.39 -1.18
CA GLU A 57 29.94 14.91 -1.51
C GLU A 57 28.84 15.96 -1.28
N LEU A 58 29.00 16.82 -0.26
CA LEU A 58 27.98 17.79 0.14
C LEU A 58 27.55 18.76 -0.98
N PRO A 59 28.44 19.27 -1.85
CA PRO A 59 28.01 20.10 -2.99
C PRO A 59 27.04 19.37 -3.93
N ALA A 60 27.30 18.09 -4.24
CA ALA A 60 26.43 17.30 -5.09
C ALA A 60 25.09 16.99 -4.41
N ALA A 61 25.09 16.72 -3.10
CA ALA A 61 23.87 16.53 -2.32
C ALA A 61 23.00 17.80 -2.28
N LEU A 62 23.61 18.97 -2.13
CA LEU A 62 22.91 20.27 -2.21
C LEU A 62 22.30 20.51 -3.60
N GLU A 63 23.03 20.20 -4.68
CA GLU A 63 22.50 20.25 -6.04
C GLU A 63 21.37 19.24 -6.28
N ALA A 64 21.40 18.11 -5.58
CA ALA A 64 20.35 17.09 -5.60
C ALA A 64 19.08 17.49 -4.81
N GLY A 65 19.15 18.52 -3.96
CA GLY A 65 18.01 19.06 -3.21
C GLY A 65 18.07 18.89 -1.70
N LEU A 66 19.22 18.53 -1.13
CA LEU A 66 19.43 18.51 0.32
C LEU A 66 19.10 19.89 0.93
N PRO A 67 18.22 19.97 1.95
CA PRO A 67 17.95 21.24 2.62
C PRO A 67 19.21 21.88 3.19
N GLY A 68 19.37 23.20 3.00
CA GLY A 68 20.59 23.89 3.39
C GLY A 68 20.86 23.83 4.89
N ARG A 69 19.82 23.69 5.70
CA ARG A 69 19.93 23.48 7.15
C ARG A 69 20.48 22.10 7.53
N VAL A 70 20.05 21.02 6.86
CA VAL A 70 20.53 19.65 7.11
C VAL A 70 22.02 19.57 6.81
N ALA A 71 22.45 20.18 5.70
CA ALA A 71 23.86 20.28 5.34
C ALA A 71 24.73 20.95 6.42
N ARG A 72 24.19 21.92 7.18
CA ARG A 72 24.91 22.55 8.30
C ARG A 72 24.98 21.61 9.50
N THR A 73 23.86 21.00 9.89
CA THR A 73 23.84 20.06 11.02
C THR A 73 24.79 18.90 10.81
N VAL A 74 24.80 18.30 9.62
CA VAL A 74 25.66 17.13 9.31
C VAL A 74 27.14 17.48 9.44
N ARG A 75 27.56 18.67 9.00
CA ARG A 75 28.96 19.11 9.14
C ARG A 75 29.36 19.26 10.61
N ASP A 76 28.47 19.77 11.46
CA ASP A 76 28.72 19.91 12.90
C ASP A 76 28.69 18.54 13.60
N ALA A 77 27.82 17.62 13.16
CA ALA A 77 27.67 16.28 13.72
C ALA A 77 28.90 15.38 13.48
N VAL A 78 29.46 15.43 12.28
CA VAL A 78 30.59 14.55 11.88
C VAL A 78 31.90 14.88 12.63
N VAL A 79 32.01 16.08 13.21
CA VAL A 79 33.16 16.49 14.05
C VAL A 79 32.90 16.36 15.56
N ALA A 80 31.66 16.09 15.95
CA ALA A 80 31.26 15.98 17.35
C ALA A 80 31.49 14.56 17.88
N ASP A 81 31.75 14.45 19.19
CA ASP A 81 31.77 13.16 19.88
C ASP A 81 30.32 12.64 20.01
N PRO A 82 29.97 11.48 19.43
CA PRO A 82 28.62 10.92 19.52
C PRO A 82 28.14 10.72 20.96
N ASP A 83 29.06 10.50 21.90
CA ASP A 83 28.74 10.30 23.32
C ASP A 83 28.42 11.61 24.05
N MET A 84 28.71 12.75 23.41
CA MET A 84 28.43 14.09 23.93
C MET A 84 27.16 14.71 23.34
N MET A 85 26.49 14.06 22.37
CA MET A 85 25.28 14.57 21.70
C MET A 85 24.01 14.52 22.56
N GLY A 86 24.02 13.80 23.69
CA GLY A 86 22.93 13.85 24.66
C GLY A 86 21.55 13.48 24.09
N GLU A 87 20.58 14.40 24.22
CA GLU A 87 19.21 14.25 23.75
C GLU A 87 19.04 14.55 22.25
N ASP A 88 20.01 15.21 21.61
CA ASP A 88 19.94 15.63 20.20
C ASP A 88 20.30 14.48 19.21
N ALA A 89 20.79 13.35 19.71
CA ALA A 89 21.26 12.23 18.89
C ALA A 89 20.23 11.68 17.87
N PRO A 90 18.92 11.56 18.19
CA PRO A 90 17.92 11.14 17.20
C PRO A 90 17.76 12.13 16.04
N ASP A 91 17.76 13.43 16.31
CA ASP A 91 17.61 14.46 15.28
C ASP A 91 18.83 14.49 14.36
N VAL A 92 20.03 14.32 14.94
CA VAL A 92 21.28 14.16 14.16
C VAL A 92 21.22 12.94 13.26
N LEU A 93 20.68 11.82 13.74
CA LEU A 93 20.52 10.61 12.92
C LEU A 93 19.57 10.87 11.74
N GLY A 94 18.46 11.57 11.96
CA GLY A 94 17.54 11.98 10.90
C GLY A 94 18.21 12.83 9.82
N ASP A 95 18.97 13.86 10.24
CA ASP A 95 19.71 14.73 9.32
C ASP A 95 20.78 13.96 8.53
N LEU A 96 21.46 12.99 9.16
CA LEU A 96 22.42 12.11 8.47
C LEU A 96 21.74 11.20 7.45
N ILE A 97 20.57 10.65 7.76
CA ILE A 97 19.80 9.82 6.81
C ILE A 97 19.42 10.64 5.58
N GLU A 98 18.93 11.86 5.78
CA GLU A 98 18.56 12.76 4.68
C GLU A 98 19.78 13.14 3.83
N TYR A 99 20.93 13.43 4.46
CA TYR A 99 22.20 13.60 3.75
C TYR A 99 22.56 12.37 2.90
N LEU A 100 22.58 11.18 3.50
CA LEU A 100 22.94 9.95 2.79
C LEU A 100 22.01 9.68 1.61
N TYR A 101 20.72 10.00 1.75
CA TYR A 101 19.75 9.88 0.67
C TYR A 101 20.13 10.79 -0.51
N TYR A 102 20.35 12.08 -0.28
CA TYR A 102 20.71 13.03 -1.36
C TYR A 102 22.14 12.85 -1.89
N ALA A 103 23.04 12.26 -1.11
CA ALA A 103 24.38 11.85 -1.52
C ALA A 103 24.41 10.50 -2.28
N ASP A 104 23.24 9.87 -2.51
CA ASP A 104 23.09 8.55 -3.13
C ASP A 104 23.87 7.42 -2.43
N GLN A 105 24.06 7.51 -1.11
CA GLN A 105 24.75 6.52 -0.27
C GLN A 105 23.86 5.35 0.11
N SER A 106 23.22 4.74 -0.90
CA SER A 106 22.23 3.65 -0.74
C SER A 106 22.79 2.42 -0.01
N SER A 107 24.11 2.18 -0.10
CA SER A 107 24.79 1.04 0.54
C SER A 107 24.86 1.19 2.07
N LEU A 108 25.16 2.40 2.57
CA LEU A 108 25.18 2.71 3.99
C LEU A 108 23.76 2.71 4.57
N LEU A 109 22.79 3.31 3.85
CA LEU A 109 21.38 3.26 4.22
C LEU A 109 20.89 1.82 4.39
N ALA A 110 21.25 0.93 3.45
CA ALA A 110 20.91 -0.48 3.52
C ALA A 110 21.66 -1.24 4.64
N LYS A 111 22.97 -0.97 4.84
CA LYS A 111 23.79 -1.62 5.88
C LYS A 111 23.18 -1.49 7.28
N TYR A 112 22.61 -0.32 7.58
CA TYR A 112 22.01 -0.01 8.87
C TYR A 112 20.47 -0.07 8.88
N ARG A 113 19.85 -0.51 7.77
CA ARG A 113 18.38 -0.54 7.59
C ARG A 113 17.71 0.79 7.95
N LEU A 114 18.36 1.89 7.58
CA LEU A 114 17.87 3.24 7.83
C LEU A 114 16.67 3.52 6.93
N LEU A 115 15.66 4.22 7.45
CA LEU A 115 14.45 4.57 6.72
C LEU A 115 14.80 5.58 5.63
N GLN A 116 14.58 5.22 4.37
CA GLN A 116 14.82 6.10 3.24
C GLN A 116 13.62 6.13 2.29
N PRO A 117 13.42 7.22 1.52
CA PRO A 117 12.32 7.30 0.59
C PRO A 117 12.32 6.19 -0.46
N ALA A 118 11.14 5.65 -0.81
CA ALA A 118 10.97 4.60 -1.82
C ALA A 118 11.16 5.09 -3.27
N TYR A 119 11.41 6.38 -3.46
CA TYR A 119 11.72 7.01 -4.73
C TYR A 119 12.81 8.06 -4.54
N LYS A 120 13.77 8.15 -5.46
CA LYS A 120 14.85 9.15 -5.50
C LYS A 120 14.36 10.39 -6.25
N VAL A 121 13.94 11.43 -5.52
CA VAL A 121 13.39 12.67 -6.10
C VAL A 121 14.42 13.45 -6.93
N TYR A 122 15.70 13.22 -6.65
CA TYR A 122 16.84 13.76 -7.39
C TYR A 122 17.21 12.96 -8.64
N ALA A 123 16.57 11.82 -8.90
CA ALA A 123 16.81 10.99 -10.08
C ALA A 123 15.61 11.00 -11.03
N ASP A 124 15.83 10.65 -12.30
CA ASP A 124 14.74 10.52 -13.27
C ASP A 124 13.93 9.22 -13.07
N HIS A 125 12.86 9.09 -13.82
CA HIS A 125 11.95 7.95 -13.73
C HIS A 125 12.66 6.64 -14.13
N GLU A 126 13.49 6.67 -15.16
CA GLU A 126 14.25 5.52 -15.66
C GLU A 126 15.27 5.00 -14.65
N ALA A 127 15.98 5.89 -13.94
CA ALA A 127 16.92 5.54 -12.89
C ALA A 127 16.20 4.87 -11.72
N ASN A 128 15.07 5.44 -11.28
CA ASN A 128 14.23 4.84 -10.24
C ASN A 128 13.67 3.47 -10.65
N ALA A 129 13.28 3.30 -11.92
CA ALA A 129 12.82 2.01 -12.44
C ALA A 129 13.94 0.95 -12.44
N LYS A 130 15.19 1.35 -12.71
CA LYS A 130 16.34 0.42 -12.75
C LYS A 130 16.82 0.02 -11.36
N SER A 131 16.80 0.95 -10.42
CA SER A 131 17.29 0.77 -9.06
C SER A 131 16.27 1.29 -8.05
N PRO A 132 15.23 0.48 -7.72
CA PRO A 132 14.19 0.87 -6.78
C PRO A 132 14.78 1.23 -5.41
N SER A 133 14.30 2.32 -4.81
CA SER A 133 14.75 2.80 -3.51
C SER A 133 13.86 2.25 -2.39
N GLY A 134 14.07 2.72 -1.16
CA GLY A 134 13.29 2.37 0.02
C GLY A 134 13.96 1.33 0.89
N THR A 135 13.57 1.27 2.15
CA THR A 135 14.07 0.34 3.16
C THR A 135 13.26 -0.94 3.14
N LEU A 136 13.96 -2.08 3.13
CA LEU A 136 13.32 -3.39 3.33
C LEU A 136 13.37 -3.75 4.83
N PRO A 137 12.30 -4.34 5.36
CA PRO A 137 12.32 -4.85 6.74
C PRO A 137 13.24 -6.06 6.86
N GLU A 138 13.78 -6.28 8.06
CA GLU A 138 14.48 -7.51 8.42
C GLU A 138 13.52 -8.71 8.37
N ASN A 139 12.30 -8.52 8.90
CA ASN A 139 11.24 -9.51 8.88
C ASN A 139 9.89 -8.82 8.69
N VAL A 140 9.04 -9.41 7.84
CA VAL A 140 7.63 -9.03 7.74
C VAL A 140 6.85 -9.79 8.80
N PRO A 141 6.13 -9.11 9.72
CA PRO A 141 5.33 -9.80 10.73
C PRO A 141 4.30 -10.74 10.09
N SER A 142 4.32 -12.02 10.48
CA SER A 142 3.30 -12.98 10.03
C SER A 142 2.25 -13.15 11.11
N TRP A 143 1.04 -12.63 10.88
CA TRP A 143 -0.09 -12.86 11.76
C TRP A 143 -0.77 -14.17 11.36
N ILE A 144 -0.27 -15.27 11.96
CA ILE A 144 -0.77 -16.64 11.70
C ILE A 144 -2.26 -16.70 12.11
N GLY A 145 -3.16 -16.68 11.13
CA GLY A 145 -4.60 -16.91 11.32
C GLY A 145 -5.53 -15.89 10.66
N SER A 146 -5.13 -14.62 10.57
CA SER A 146 -5.99 -13.51 10.15
C SER A 146 -5.83 -13.17 8.67
N ARG A 147 -6.17 -14.11 7.77
CA ARG A 147 -6.22 -13.83 6.33
C ARG A 147 -7.45 -12.99 6.00
N TRP A 148 -7.32 -12.03 5.08
CA TRP A 148 -8.39 -11.11 4.69
C TRP A 148 -8.98 -11.46 3.32
N PRO A 149 -10.29 -11.28 3.10
CA PRO A 149 -10.90 -11.53 1.81
C PRO A 149 -10.59 -10.39 0.83
N PHE A 150 -10.21 -10.73 -0.40
CA PHE A 150 -10.15 -9.77 -1.50
C PHE A 150 -10.54 -10.46 -2.80
N LEU A 151 -11.75 -10.18 -3.31
CA LEU A 151 -12.23 -10.63 -4.63
C LEU A 151 -12.03 -12.13 -4.92
N GLY A 152 -12.25 -12.99 -3.92
CA GLY A 152 -12.07 -14.44 -4.02
C GLY A 152 -10.72 -14.97 -3.51
N HIS A 153 -9.79 -14.09 -3.16
CA HIS A 153 -8.47 -14.42 -2.62
C HIS A 153 -8.40 -14.16 -1.11
N ARG A 154 -7.42 -14.80 -0.47
CA ARG A 154 -7.11 -14.63 0.95
C ARG A 154 -5.78 -13.91 1.08
N ILE A 155 -5.80 -12.60 1.27
CA ILE A 155 -4.60 -11.77 1.42
C ILE A 155 -4.07 -11.79 2.87
N GLY A 156 -2.81 -11.42 3.07
CA GLY A 156 -2.16 -11.38 4.39
C GLY A 156 -2.75 -10.33 5.33
N PHE A 157 -2.63 -9.06 4.97
CA PHE A 157 -3.17 -7.91 5.68
C PHE A 157 -3.82 -6.96 4.64
N PRO A 158 -4.85 -6.16 4.97
CA PRO A 158 -5.58 -5.37 3.97
C PRO A 158 -4.84 -4.05 3.66
N ILE A 159 -3.52 -4.12 3.45
CA ILE A 159 -2.64 -3.00 3.09
C ILE A 159 -2.01 -3.20 1.73
N GLY A 160 -1.83 -2.12 0.99
CA GLY A 160 -1.35 -2.16 -0.38
C GLY A 160 -0.70 -0.88 -0.87
N VAL A 161 -0.29 -0.89 -2.13
CA VAL A 161 0.31 0.25 -2.82
C VAL A 161 -0.44 0.50 -4.11
N ALA A 162 -0.95 1.72 -4.28
CA ALA A 162 -1.72 2.07 -5.46
C ALA A 162 -0.79 2.36 -6.67
N ALA A 163 -1.34 2.28 -7.88
CA ALA A 163 -0.60 2.55 -9.11
C ALA A 163 0.08 3.92 -9.06
N SER A 164 1.40 3.93 -9.18
CA SER A 164 2.25 5.11 -9.00
C SER A 164 3.66 4.88 -9.57
N GLY A 165 4.54 5.90 -9.45
CA GLY A 165 5.97 5.77 -9.75
C GLY A 165 6.67 4.70 -8.91
N LEU A 166 6.10 4.29 -7.77
CA LEU A 166 6.63 3.22 -6.91
C LEU A 166 6.32 1.81 -7.44
N THR A 167 5.45 1.70 -8.44
CA THR A 167 4.96 0.42 -8.99
C THR A 167 5.35 0.24 -10.47
N THR A 168 6.42 0.91 -10.90
CA THR A 168 6.70 1.17 -12.33
C THR A 168 7.09 -0.08 -13.14
N ASN A 169 7.62 -1.12 -12.49
CA ASN A 169 7.95 -2.40 -13.11
C ASN A 169 8.00 -3.55 -12.08
N ALA A 170 8.30 -4.76 -12.55
CA ALA A 170 8.39 -5.98 -11.76
C ALA A 170 9.39 -5.89 -10.60
N ARG A 171 10.52 -5.20 -10.76
CA ARG A 171 11.52 -5.03 -9.67
C ARG A 171 10.95 -4.18 -8.54
N CYS A 172 10.27 -3.09 -8.89
CA CYS A 172 9.61 -2.25 -7.90
C CYS A 172 8.49 -3.01 -7.18
N VAL A 173 7.64 -3.72 -7.93
CA VAL A 173 6.55 -4.52 -7.36
C VAL A 173 7.08 -5.63 -6.45
N GLN A 174 8.10 -6.37 -6.89
CA GLN A 174 8.75 -7.39 -6.06
C GLN A 174 9.25 -6.80 -4.74
N ARG A 175 9.90 -5.64 -4.77
CA ARG A 175 10.40 -4.97 -3.57
C ARG A 175 9.26 -4.57 -2.61
N LEU A 176 8.11 -4.15 -3.14
CA LEU A 176 6.92 -3.86 -2.32
C LEU A 176 6.33 -5.13 -1.71
N PHE A 177 6.32 -6.24 -2.45
CA PHE A 177 5.92 -7.52 -1.88
C PHE A 177 6.88 -7.98 -0.77
N GLU A 178 8.19 -7.86 -0.97
CA GLU A 178 9.22 -8.12 0.05
C GLU A 178 9.09 -7.21 1.28
N ALA A 179 8.58 -5.99 1.11
CA ALA A 179 8.29 -5.06 2.20
C ALA A 179 6.98 -5.36 2.95
N GLY A 180 6.22 -6.38 2.54
CA GLY A 180 5.03 -6.85 3.24
C GLY A 180 3.70 -6.25 2.77
N TYR A 181 3.67 -5.53 1.65
CA TYR A 181 2.40 -5.07 1.06
C TYR A 181 1.66 -6.24 0.40
N ASN A 182 0.34 -6.32 0.55
CA ASN A 182 -0.45 -7.46 0.08
C ASN A 182 -1.29 -7.19 -1.16
N VAL A 183 -1.71 -5.95 -1.37
CA VAL A 183 -2.53 -5.56 -2.54
C VAL A 183 -1.81 -4.47 -3.31
N VAL A 184 -0.93 -4.86 -4.22
CA VAL A 184 -0.18 -3.91 -5.05
C VAL A 184 -0.91 -3.70 -6.37
N THR A 185 -1.01 -2.45 -6.82
CA THR A 185 -1.51 -2.13 -8.15
C THR A 185 -0.33 -1.78 -9.05
N TYR A 186 -0.06 -2.62 -10.04
CA TYR A 186 0.92 -2.35 -11.09
C TYR A 186 0.60 -1.02 -11.76
N LYS A 187 1.64 -0.27 -12.13
CA LYS A 187 1.52 1.05 -12.76
C LYS A 187 0.49 1.06 -13.90
N THR A 188 -0.18 2.20 -14.10
CA THR A 188 -1.20 2.34 -15.15
C THR A 188 -0.61 2.23 -16.56
N VAL A 189 -0.89 1.15 -17.29
CA VAL A 189 -0.40 0.90 -18.66
C VAL A 189 -1.38 1.37 -19.72
N ARG A 190 -0.85 1.63 -20.93
CA ARG A 190 -1.59 2.09 -22.10
C ARG A 190 -1.42 1.10 -23.26
N SER A 191 -2.21 1.26 -24.31
CA SER A 191 -2.11 0.46 -25.55
C SER A 191 -0.91 0.85 -26.44
N ARG A 192 -0.14 1.88 -26.05
CA ARG A 192 1.04 2.39 -26.78
C ARG A 192 2.10 2.89 -25.81
N PHE A 193 3.34 2.99 -26.30
CA PHE A 193 4.42 3.66 -25.59
C PHE A 193 4.12 5.15 -25.35
N ILE A 194 4.36 5.59 -24.11
CA ILE A 194 4.33 6.99 -23.67
C ILE A 194 5.49 7.18 -22.68
N GLY A 195 6.40 8.12 -22.96
CA GLY A 195 7.52 8.40 -22.08
C GLY A 195 7.10 9.17 -20.81
N PRO A 196 7.89 9.11 -19.72
CA PRO A 196 7.64 9.92 -18.54
C PRO A 196 7.88 11.39 -18.82
N HIS A 197 7.20 12.25 -18.07
CA HIS A 197 7.58 13.66 -18.02
C HIS A 197 9.02 13.80 -17.48
N PRO A 198 9.80 14.78 -17.99
CA PRO A 198 11.17 15.00 -17.53
C PRO A 198 11.20 15.45 -16.07
N ARG A 199 12.39 15.36 -15.45
CA ARG A 199 12.62 15.85 -14.08
C ARG A 199 12.38 17.38 -13.97
N PRO A 200 11.95 17.87 -12.80
CA PRO A 200 11.49 17.09 -11.65
C PRO A 200 10.15 16.41 -11.95
N ASN A 201 9.83 15.30 -11.27
CA ASN A 201 8.53 14.62 -11.41
C ASN A 201 7.86 14.28 -10.07
N TRP A 202 8.55 14.52 -8.96
CA TRP A 202 8.06 14.38 -7.59
C TRP A 202 8.62 15.51 -6.73
N ALA A 203 7.84 16.06 -5.81
CA ALA A 203 8.23 17.07 -4.84
C ALA A 203 7.73 16.72 -3.43
N LEU A 204 8.53 17.04 -2.41
CA LEU A 204 8.14 16.98 -1.00
C LEU A 204 7.21 18.14 -0.67
N LEU A 205 6.19 17.89 0.14
CA LEU A 205 5.30 18.91 0.69
C LEU A 205 5.02 18.62 2.16
N ASN A 206 4.79 19.68 2.92
CA ASN A 206 4.20 19.61 4.25
C ASN A 206 2.74 20.07 4.14
N SER A 207 1.79 19.23 4.56
CA SER A 207 0.36 19.54 4.52
C SER A 207 0.00 20.79 5.33
N TYR A 208 0.78 21.12 6.36
CA TYR A 208 0.61 22.33 7.16
C TYR A 208 0.72 23.61 6.32
N ASP A 209 1.51 23.59 5.25
CA ASP A 209 1.72 24.73 4.36
C ASP A 209 0.67 24.81 3.23
N ILE A 210 -0.31 23.90 3.20
CA ILE A 210 -1.33 23.81 2.16
C ILE A 210 -2.68 24.21 2.74
N GLU A 211 -3.12 25.41 2.40
CA GLU A 211 -4.45 25.90 2.76
C GLU A 211 -5.47 25.49 1.68
N ALA A 212 -6.68 25.09 2.10
CA ALA A 212 -7.84 24.87 1.22
C ALA A 212 -7.57 23.97 0.00
N ILE A 213 -7.14 22.73 0.23
CA ILE A 213 -6.93 21.71 -0.83
C ILE A 213 -8.21 21.38 -1.62
N ASP A 214 -9.38 21.72 -1.08
CA ASP A 214 -10.69 21.57 -1.72
C ASP A 214 -11.02 22.71 -2.70
N ASP A 215 -10.31 23.85 -2.65
CA ASP A 215 -10.43 24.92 -3.64
C ASP A 215 -9.54 24.63 -4.86
N PRO A 216 -10.09 24.39 -6.06
CA PRO A 216 -9.31 24.11 -7.26
C PRO A 216 -8.38 25.26 -7.69
N ASN A 217 -8.54 26.46 -7.12
CA ASN A 217 -7.67 27.62 -7.39
C ASN A 217 -6.48 27.72 -6.43
N THR A 218 -6.40 26.87 -5.41
CA THR A 218 -5.28 26.84 -4.46
C THR A 218 -3.97 26.57 -5.20
N VAL A 219 -2.98 27.43 -4.96
CA VAL A 219 -1.61 27.30 -5.47
C VAL A 219 -0.75 26.67 -4.39
N VAL A 220 -0.18 25.51 -4.68
CA VAL A 220 0.70 24.79 -3.76
C VAL A 220 2.15 25.21 -3.99
N THR A 221 2.84 25.62 -2.93
CA THR A 221 4.24 26.06 -3.01
C THR A 221 5.18 24.99 -2.49
N VAL A 222 6.15 24.59 -3.30
CA VAL A 222 7.25 23.70 -2.88
C VAL A 222 8.33 24.52 -2.21
N ASN A 223 8.55 24.25 -0.93
CA ASN A 223 9.65 24.84 -0.15
C ASN A 223 10.88 23.91 -0.20
N PRO A 224 12.03 24.35 -0.76
CA PRO A 224 13.25 23.53 -0.84
C PRO A 224 13.87 23.22 0.53
N GLU A 225 13.48 23.91 1.59
CA GLU A 225 13.94 23.62 2.96
C GLU A 225 13.06 22.60 3.68
N THR A 226 12.01 22.07 3.04
CA THR A 226 11.19 20.98 3.61
C THR A 226 12.06 19.72 3.73
N THR A 227 12.22 19.22 4.95
CA THR A 227 12.98 17.99 5.22
C THR A 227 12.15 16.74 5.00
N LEU A 228 12.81 15.58 4.87
CA LEU A 228 12.14 14.29 4.77
C LEU A 228 11.26 13.99 6.00
N SER A 229 11.70 14.39 7.20
CA SER A 229 10.95 14.19 8.44
C SER A 229 9.74 15.12 8.61
N GLU A 230 9.72 16.26 7.93
CA GLU A 230 8.58 17.19 7.94
C GLU A 230 7.57 16.90 6.83
N ALA A 231 8.00 16.24 5.76
CA ALA A 231 7.13 15.95 4.64
C ALA A 231 6.11 14.87 5.04
N ASP A 232 4.83 15.14 4.82
CA ASP A 232 3.71 14.20 4.98
C ASP A 232 2.85 14.10 3.69
N SER A 233 3.19 14.95 2.71
CA SER A 233 2.47 15.17 1.48
C SER A 233 3.45 15.25 0.32
N SER A 234 2.95 15.13 -0.90
CA SER A 234 3.80 15.26 -2.09
C SER A 234 3.05 15.74 -3.31
N ALA A 235 3.78 16.38 -4.22
CA ALA A 235 3.31 16.76 -5.54
C ALA A 235 3.97 15.84 -6.58
N ASN A 236 3.23 15.40 -7.60
CA ASN A 236 3.81 14.58 -8.67
C ASN A 236 3.25 14.93 -10.06
N SER A 237 4.11 14.79 -11.07
CA SER A 237 3.75 15.06 -12.46
C SER A 237 4.44 14.08 -13.41
N PHE A 238 4.04 12.81 -13.37
CA PHE A 238 4.69 11.73 -14.14
C PHE A 238 4.24 11.58 -15.59
N GLY A 239 2.98 11.92 -15.91
CA GLY A 239 2.43 11.76 -17.27
C GLY A 239 1.87 10.38 -17.61
N VAL A 240 1.75 9.47 -16.61
CA VAL A 240 1.38 8.06 -16.81
C VAL A 240 2.28 7.37 -17.86
N PRO A 241 3.61 7.35 -17.62
CA PRO A 241 4.56 6.73 -18.54
C PRO A 241 4.19 5.27 -18.76
N SER A 242 4.18 4.79 -19.98
CA SER A 242 3.91 3.40 -20.34
C SER A 242 4.95 2.89 -21.32
N PRO A 243 5.63 1.77 -21.02
CA PRO A 243 6.37 1.02 -22.05
C PRO A 243 5.44 0.56 -23.18
N ASP A 244 6.02 0.03 -24.26
CA ASP A 244 5.24 -0.62 -25.31
C ASP A 244 4.49 -1.85 -24.77
N PRO A 245 3.31 -2.21 -25.33
CA PRO A 245 2.52 -3.35 -24.89
C PRO A 245 3.29 -4.65 -24.73
N VAL A 246 4.17 -4.97 -25.70
CA VAL A 246 4.96 -6.20 -25.64
C VAL A 246 5.88 -6.22 -24.40
N GLU A 247 6.46 -5.07 -24.05
CA GLU A 247 7.36 -4.92 -22.93
C GLU A 247 6.60 -4.99 -21.60
N TRP A 248 5.57 -4.16 -21.42
CA TRP A 248 4.85 -4.14 -20.14
C TRP A 248 4.04 -5.41 -19.91
N ILE A 249 3.56 -6.11 -20.94
CA ILE A 249 2.89 -7.41 -20.78
C ILE A 249 3.89 -8.45 -20.22
N THR A 250 5.13 -8.43 -20.71
CA THR A 250 6.18 -9.33 -20.22
C THR A 250 6.59 -8.98 -18.80
N ASP A 251 6.74 -7.69 -18.52
CA ASP A 251 7.09 -7.19 -17.19
C ASP A 251 5.97 -7.46 -16.17
N PHE A 252 4.71 -7.24 -16.54
CA PHE A 252 3.55 -7.54 -15.68
C PHE A 252 3.52 -9.02 -15.28
N ARG A 253 3.80 -9.94 -16.21
CA ARG A 253 3.91 -11.38 -15.88
C ARG A 253 5.00 -11.64 -14.84
N ALA A 254 6.14 -10.97 -14.96
CA ALA A 254 7.23 -11.09 -13.98
C ALA A 254 6.82 -10.49 -12.62
N ALA A 255 6.13 -9.35 -12.63
CA ALA A 255 5.59 -8.70 -11.43
C ALA A 255 4.56 -9.59 -10.71
N ALA A 256 3.63 -10.19 -11.47
CA ALA A 256 2.61 -11.09 -10.93
C ALA A 256 3.23 -12.37 -10.36
N ALA A 257 4.26 -12.91 -11.02
CA ALA A 257 4.99 -14.09 -10.54
C ALA A 257 5.84 -13.83 -9.28
N ALA A 258 6.05 -12.57 -8.89
CA ALA A 258 6.76 -12.20 -7.66
C ALA A 258 5.86 -12.16 -6.42
N ALA A 259 4.54 -12.30 -6.57
CA ALA A 259 3.60 -12.34 -5.44
C ALA A 259 3.70 -13.67 -4.68
N ASP A 260 3.84 -13.60 -3.36
CA ASP A 260 3.79 -14.75 -2.45
C ASP A 260 2.35 -15.04 -1.95
N ASP A 261 2.19 -16.07 -1.11
CA ASP A 261 0.90 -16.46 -0.55
C ASP A 261 0.23 -15.33 0.25
N GLY A 262 -0.94 -14.93 -0.25
CA GLY A 262 -1.72 -13.80 0.27
C GLY A 262 -1.24 -12.43 -0.19
N GLN A 263 -0.57 -12.37 -1.33
CA GLN A 263 -0.35 -11.16 -2.09
C GLN A 263 -1.06 -11.25 -3.43
N VAL A 264 -1.52 -10.11 -3.93
CA VAL A 264 -2.20 -9.99 -5.22
C VAL A 264 -1.69 -8.76 -5.98
N LEU A 265 -1.77 -8.83 -7.30
CA LEU A 265 -1.39 -7.74 -8.21
C LEU A 265 -2.57 -7.30 -9.06
N ILE A 266 -2.93 -6.03 -8.96
CA ILE A 266 -3.95 -5.38 -9.81
C ILE A 266 -3.26 -4.73 -11.01
N CYS A 267 -3.76 -4.92 -12.23
CA CYS A 267 -3.27 -4.20 -13.41
C CYS A 267 -4.08 -2.92 -13.64
N SER A 268 -3.49 -1.75 -13.43
CA SER A 268 -4.14 -0.48 -13.77
C SER A 268 -3.98 -0.19 -15.27
N VAL A 269 -5.04 0.26 -15.95
CA VAL A 269 -5.03 0.53 -17.40
C VAL A 269 -5.67 1.89 -17.72
N LEU A 270 -5.20 2.54 -18.79
CA LEU A 270 -5.76 3.77 -19.32
C LEU A 270 -5.91 3.65 -20.84
N GLY A 271 -7.13 3.80 -21.33
CA GLY A 271 -7.41 3.96 -22.76
C GLY A 271 -7.31 5.43 -23.17
N GLU A 272 -6.95 5.67 -24.42
CA GLU A 272 -6.84 7.03 -24.99
C GLU A 272 -7.37 7.13 -26.41
N ASP A 273 -8.00 8.27 -26.73
CA ASP A 273 -8.24 8.64 -28.12
C ASP A 273 -7.01 9.35 -28.71
N TYR A 274 -6.08 8.55 -29.19
CA TYR A 274 -4.85 9.03 -29.85
C TYR A 274 -5.10 9.87 -31.11
N ASN A 275 -6.30 9.88 -31.68
CA ASN A 275 -6.61 10.56 -32.93
C ASN A 275 -7.19 11.97 -32.74
N SER A 276 -7.60 12.34 -31.52
CA SER A 276 -8.18 13.66 -31.24
C SER A 276 -7.11 14.75 -31.03
N ASP A 277 -7.28 15.88 -31.72
CA ASP A 277 -6.41 17.07 -31.66
C ASP A 277 -6.94 18.19 -30.75
N ARG A 278 -8.16 18.04 -30.25
CA ARG A 278 -8.94 19.08 -29.56
C ARG A 278 -9.95 18.38 -28.65
N GLY A 279 -10.41 19.04 -27.59
CA GLY A 279 -11.32 18.53 -26.54
C GLY A 279 -12.69 17.94 -26.95
N ALA A 280 -12.84 17.42 -28.16
CA ALA A 280 -13.89 16.48 -28.56
C ALA A 280 -13.23 15.10 -28.80
N ARG A 281 -12.97 14.38 -27.70
CA ARG A 281 -12.59 12.96 -27.74
C ARG A 281 -13.68 12.17 -28.45
N ASN A 282 -13.32 11.20 -29.27
CA ASN A 282 -14.26 10.22 -29.80
C ASN A 282 -14.45 9.12 -28.75
N THR A 283 -15.62 9.10 -28.13
CA THR A 283 -15.98 8.12 -27.08
C THR A 283 -15.82 6.67 -27.55
N ASP A 284 -16.24 6.34 -28.78
CA ASP A 284 -16.11 4.97 -29.29
C ASP A 284 -14.65 4.54 -29.46
N VAL A 285 -13.77 5.45 -29.91
CA VAL A 285 -12.33 5.17 -30.04
C VAL A 285 -11.70 5.01 -28.68
N LEU A 286 -12.01 5.89 -27.73
CA LEU A 286 -11.52 5.82 -26.36
C LEU A 286 -11.91 4.50 -25.68
N ILE A 287 -13.18 4.11 -25.79
CA ILE A 287 -13.68 2.86 -25.19
C ILE A 287 -13.07 1.65 -25.88
N ALA A 288 -12.95 1.65 -27.21
CA ALA A 288 -12.28 0.57 -27.93
C ALA A 288 -10.81 0.41 -27.47
N ASP A 289 -10.12 1.51 -27.18
CA ASP A 289 -8.76 1.48 -26.65
C ASP A 289 -8.70 0.94 -25.21
N PHE A 290 -9.64 1.33 -24.33
CA PHE A 290 -9.79 0.74 -23.00
C PHE A 290 -10.01 -0.78 -23.08
N VAL A 291 -10.87 -1.25 -23.98
CA VAL A 291 -11.09 -2.68 -24.21
C VAL A 291 -9.82 -3.35 -24.71
N ALA A 292 -9.07 -2.73 -25.63
CA ALA A 292 -7.84 -3.29 -26.17
C ALA A 292 -6.74 -3.45 -25.11
N VAL A 293 -6.47 -2.39 -24.32
CA VAL A 293 -5.46 -2.46 -23.25
C VAL A 293 -5.88 -3.43 -22.13
N THR A 294 -7.18 -3.52 -21.83
CA THR A 294 -7.68 -4.50 -20.86
C THR A 294 -7.51 -5.94 -21.36
N ARG A 295 -7.77 -6.20 -22.65
CA ARG A 295 -7.48 -7.51 -23.28
C ARG A 295 -5.99 -7.84 -23.22
N HIS A 296 -5.10 -6.85 -23.35
CA HIS A 296 -3.67 -7.05 -23.14
C HIS A 296 -3.35 -7.45 -21.70
N ALA A 297 -3.96 -6.81 -20.71
CA ALA A 297 -3.77 -7.16 -19.29
C ALA A 297 -4.25 -8.58 -18.99
N ILE A 298 -5.44 -8.97 -19.49
CA ILE A 298 -5.96 -10.34 -19.38
C ILE A 298 -4.99 -11.33 -20.05
N SER A 299 -4.47 -11.02 -21.23
CA SER A 299 -3.47 -11.87 -21.91
C SER A 299 -2.13 -11.97 -21.17
N ALA A 300 -1.84 -11.00 -20.30
CA ALA A 300 -0.71 -11.03 -19.39
C ALA A 300 -0.98 -11.85 -18.13
N GLY A 301 -2.21 -12.32 -17.92
CA GLY A 301 -2.62 -13.09 -16.74
C GLY A 301 -3.17 -12.24 -15.60
N ALA A 302 -3.57 -10.99 -15.86
CA ALA A 302 -4.19 -10.15 -14.83
C ALA A 302 -5.54 -10.72 -14.40
N GLU A 303 -5.67 -11.01 -13.10
CA GLU A 303 -6.94 -11.43 -12.48
C GLU A 303 -7.81 -10.22 -12.12
N PHE A 304 -7.18 -9.09 -11.79
CA PHE A 304 -7.83 -7.83 -11.46
C PHE A 304 -7.35 -6.73 -12.40
N VAL A 305 -8.27 -5.99 -13.01
CA VAL A 305 -7.96 -4.82 -13.83
C VAL A 305 -8.68 -3.60 -13.28
N GLU A 306 -7.93 -2.53 -13.08
CA GLU A 306 -8.43 -1.21 -12.66
C GLU A 306 -8.44 -0.26 -13.86
N LEU A 307 -9.62 0.23 -14.23
CA LEU A 307 -9.77 1.31 -15.21
C LEU A 307 -9.41 2.64 -14.55
N ASN A 308 -8.27 3.22 -14.92
CA ASN A 308 -7.86 4.52 -14.40
C ASN A 308 -8.59 5.65 -15.14
N LEU A 309 -9.60 6.24 -14.50
CA LEU A 309 -10.37 7.37 -15.03
C LEU A 309 -9.97 8.71 -14.42
N SER A 310 -8.92 8.74 -13.60
CA SER A 310 -8.72 9.79 -12.59
C SER A 310 -7.41 10.56 -12.71
N CYS A 311 -6.51 10.21 -13.63
CA CYS A 311 -5.18 10.80 -13.65
C CYS A 311 -5.21 12.30 -14.03
N PRO A 312 -4.66 13.20 -13.17
CA PRO A 312 -4.61 14.65 -13.45
C PRO A 312 -3.41 15.07 -14.30
N ASN A 313 -2.49 14.15 -14.59
CA ASN A 313 -1.20 14.43 -15.24
C ASN A 313 -1.22 14.12 -16.75
N THR A 314 -2.38 13.88 -17.33
CA THR A 314 -2.51 13.60 -18.77
C THR A 314 -2.40 14.91 -19.54
N LEU A 315 -1.69 14.89 -20.67
CA LEU A 315 -1.49 16.05 -21.52
C LEU A 315 -2.15 15.84 -22.88
N GLY A 316 -2.77 16.90 -23.41
CA GLY A 316 -3.20 16.99 -24.79
C GLY A 316 -2.00 17.07 -25.75
N ARG A 317 -2.26 17.02 -27.06
CA ARG A 317 -1.21 17.04 -28.08
C ARG A 317 -0.36 18.30 -28.09
N LYS A 318 -0.83 19.41 -27.51
CA LYS A 318 -0.06 20.66 -27.40
C LYS A 318 0.61 20.81 -26.03
N GLY A 319 0.58 19.77 -25.19
CA GLY A 319 1.16 19.78 -23.86
C GLY A 319 0.26 20.41 -22.80
N GLU A 320 -1.00 20.70 -23.10
CA GLU A 320 -1.96 21.27 -22.15
C GLU A 320 -2.54 20.18 -21.21
N PRO A 321 -2.75 20.46 -19.91
CA PRO A 321 -3.39 19.50 -19.01
C PRO A 321 -4.79 19.11 -19.48
N THR A 322 -5.12 17.83 -19.45
CA THR A 322 -6.47 17.33 -19.68
C THR A 322 -7.14 16.94 -18.37
N PRO A 323 -8.44 17.30 -18.16
CA PRO A 323 -9.13 16.92 -16.94
C PRO A 323 -9.31 15.40 -16.87
N PRO A 324 -9.32 14.82 -15.65
CA PRO A 324 -9.70 13.44 -15.42
C PRO A 324 -10.98 13.02 -16.15
N LEU A 325 -10.99 11.79 -16.70
CA LEU A 325 -12.15 11.24 -17.42
C LEU A 325 -13.38 11.14 -16.53
N CYS A 326 -13.19 10.86 -15.23
CA CYS A 326 -14.27 10.71 -14.26
C CYS A 326 -15.01 12.01 -13.93
N TYR A 327 -14.54 13.18 -14.37
CA TYR A 327 -15.30 14.44 -14.22
C TYR A 327 -16.43 14.56 -15.25
N ASP A 328 -16.41 13.77 -16.31
CA ASP A 328 -17.55 13.56 -17.21
C ASP A 328 -18.24 12.26 -16.79
N ILE A 329 -19.30 12.39 -15.97
CA ILE A 329 -19.96 11.25 -15.31
C ILE A 329 -20.62 10.32 -16.32
N ASP A 330 -21.28 10.86 -17.34
CA ASP A 330 -21.90 10.07 -18.41
C ASP A 330 -20.85 9.27 -19.19
N LEU A 331 -19.72 9.91 -19.53
CA LEU A 331 -18.61 9.23 -20.19
C LEU A 331 -18.01 8.14 -19.31
N ALA A 332 -17.81 8.40 -18.01
CA ALA A 332 -17.24 7.43 -17.09
C ALA A 332 -18.14 6.19 -16.95
N ILE A 333 -19.45 6.38 -16.87
CA ILE A 333 -20.45 5.30 -16.88
C ILE A 333 -20.39 4.54 -18.22
N ASP A 334 -20.33 5.23 -19.36
CA ASP A 334 -20.26 4.60 -20.69
C ASP A 334 -18.99 3.75 -20.85
N ILE A 335 -17.84 4.24 -20.38
CA ILE A 335 -16.58 3.48 -20.37
C ILE A 335 -16.74 2.19 -19.56
N VAL A 336 -17.19 2.27 -18.31
CA VAL A 336 -17.29 1.08 -17.43
C VAL A 336 -18.27 0.07 -18.01
N THR A 337 -19.48 0.51 -18.36
CA THR A 337 -20.55 -0.37 -18.84
C THR A 337 -20.18 -1.09 -20.14
N ARG A 338 -19.56 -0.37 -21.10
CA ARG A 338 -19.16 -0.96 -22.39
C ARG A 338 -17.91 -1.82 -22.31
N VAL A 339 -16.93 -1.46 -21.47
CA VAL A 339 -15.79 -2.35 -21.20
C VAL A 339 -16.27 -3.64 -20.55
N HIS A 340 -17.14 -3.55 -19.54
CA HIS A 340 -17.76 -4.73 -18.93
C HIS A 340 -18.56 -5.56 -19.95
N ALA A 341 -19.36 -4.94 -20.82
CA ALA A 341 -20.12 -5.65 -21.84
C ALA A 341 -19.25 -6.43 -22.84
N GLU A 342 -18.07 -5.91 -23.17
CA GLU A 342 -17.11 -6.54 -24.10
C GLU A 342 -16.27 -7.66 -23.48
N LEU A 343 -16.14 -7.69 -22.15
CA LEU A 343 -15.22 -8.58 -21.43
C LEU A 343 -15.95 -9.59 -20.53
N GLY A 344 -17.14 -9.25 -20.04
CA GLY A 344 -17.87 -10.03 -19.04
C GLY A 344 -17.02 -10.38 -17.83
N ASP A 345 -17.23 -11.58 -17.29
CA ASP A 345 -16.53 -12.08 -16.10
C ASP A 345 -15.11 -12.62 -16.37
N SER A 346 -14.49 -12.27 -17.51
CA SER A 346 -13.14 -12.73 -17.85
C SER A 346 -12.05 -12.15 -16.95
N VAL A 347 -12.37 -11.10 -16.19
CA VAL A 347 -11.49 -10.41 -15.26
C VAL A 347 -12.32 -9.76 -14.15
N LYS A 348 -11.73 -9.59 -12.97
CA LYS A 348 -12.31 -8.74 -11.93
C LYS A 348 -12.08 -7.27 -12.26
N LEU A 349 -13.16 -6.56 -12.57
CA LEU A 349 -13.09 -5.20 -13.10
C LEU A 349 -13.32 -4.19 -12.00
N GLY A 350 -12.42 -3.21 -11.90
CA GLY A 350 -12.60 -2.07 -11.02
C GLY A 350 -12.29 -0.75 -11.70
N VAL A 351 -12.48 0.34 -10.96
CA VAL A 351 -12.28 1.70 -11.46
C VAL A 351 -11.54 2.54 -10.43
N LYS A 352 -10.65 3.42 -10.89
CA LYS A 352 -10.00 4.43 -10.04
C LYS A 352 -10.54 5.81 -10.33
N LEU A 353 -11.11 6.46 -9.31
CA LEU A 353 -11.75 7.77 -9.41
C LEU A 353 -10.92 8.86 -8.71
N SER A 354 -11.10 10.10 -9.18
CA SER A 354 -10.70 11.30 -8.44
C SER A 354 -11.70 11.56 -7.31
N HIS A 355 -11.43 12.53 -6.44
CA HIS A 355 -12.49 13.06 -5.59
C HIS A 355 -13.60 13.63 -6.48
N LEU A 356 -14.82 13.18 -6.25
CA LEU A 356 -16.03 13.65 -6.90
C LEU A 356 -16.95 14.21 -5.82
N GLU A 357 -17.60 15.33 -6.09
CA GLU A 357 -18.70 15.80 -5.24
C GLU A 357 -19.73 14.68 -5.04
N HIS A 358 -20.30 14.60 -3.83
CA HIS A 358 -21.17 13.49 -3.42
C HIS A 358 -22.26 13.14 -4.45
N GLY A 359 -22.95 14.13 -5.02
CA GLY A 359 -24.00 13.89 -6.02
C GLY A 359 -23.48 13.27 -7.32
N ASN A 360 -22.29 13.67 -7.77
CA ASN A 360 -21.64 13.11 -8.96
C ASN A 360 -21.16 11.67 -8.70
N LEU A 361 -20.61 11.41 -7.51
CA LEU A 361 -20.23 10.05 -7.10
C LEU A 361 -21.46 9.13 -7.06
N VAL A 362 -22.55 9.55 -6.43
CA VAL A 362 -23.80 8.77 -6.40
C VAL A 362 -24.32 8.50 -7.81
N THR A 363 -24.36 9.51 -8.67
CA THR A 363 -24.78 9.35 -10.08
C THR A 363 -23.90 8.33 -10.82
N PHE A 364 -22.58 8.40 -10.64
CA PHE A 364 -21.65 7.41 -11.20
C PHE A 364 -21.96 5.99 -10.69
N LEU A 365 -22.13 5.85 -9.36
CA LEU A 365 -22.40 4.55 -8.74
C LEU A 365 -23.74 3.95 -9.21
N GLU A 366 -24.80 4.75 -9.32
CA GLU A 366 -26.09 4.33 -9.89
C GLU A 366 -25.97 3.79 -11.32
N GLY A 367 -25.10 4.40 -12.15
CA GLY A 367 -24.89 3.97 -13.52
C GLY A 367 -23.92 2.80 -13.70
N ALA A 368 -22.94 2.64 -12.80
CA ALA A 368 -21.78 1.77 -13.04
C ALA A 368 -21.54 0.68 -11.98
N ALA A 369 -22.05 0.81 -10.75
CA ALA A 369 -21.69 -0.09 -9.64
C ALA A 369 -22.00 -1.57 -9.90
N SER A 370 -23.07 -1.86 -10.66
CA SER A 370 -23.45 -3.24 -11.03
C SER A 370 -22.49 -3.93 -12.02
N HIS A 371 -21.53 -3.17 -12.58
CA HIS A 371 -20.52 -3.62 -13.53
C HIS A 371 -19.10 -3.65 -12.92
N LEU A 372 -18.98 -3.41 -11.62
CA LEU A 372 -17.71 -3.28 -10.92
C LEU A 372 -17.60 -4.32 -9.81
N ASP A 373 -16.48 -5.02 -9.78
CA ASP A 373 -16.06 -5.86 -8.65
C ASP A 373 -15.38 -5.01 -7.56
N PHE A 374 -14.73 -3.91 -7.91
CA PHE A 374 -14.12 -3.00 -6.93
C PHE A 374 -14.05 -1.54 -7.40
N ILE A 375 -13.95 -0.64 -6.42
CA ILE A 375 -13.77 0.80 -6.65
C ILE A 375 -12.58 1.25 -5.83
N SER A 376 -11.63 1.93 -6.46
CA SER A 376 -10.48 2.54 -5.79
C SER A 376 -10.56 4.06 -5.85
N GLY A 377 -10.21 4.71 -4.75
CA GLY A 377 -10.18 6.16 -4.73
C GLY A 377 -9.73 6.73 -3.39
N ILE A 378 -9.19 7.94 -3.39
CA ILE A 378 -9.08 8.85 -4.55
C ILE A 378 -7.70 8.83 -5.19
N ASN A 379 -7.63 9.26 -6.45
CA ASN A 379 -6.38 9.68 -7.08
C ASN A 379 -5.92 11.04 -6.51
N THR A 380 -4.72 11.49 -6.87
CA THR A 380 -4.20 12.80 -6.44
C THR A 380 -5.06 13.96 -6.94
N VAL A 381 -5.11 15.05 -6.19
CA VAL A 381 -5.90 16.25 -6.50
C VAL A 381 -5.06 17.25 -7.30
N ALA A 382 -5.61 17.81 -8.39
CA ALA A 382 -4.85 18.64 -9.32
C ALA A 382 -4.78 20.11 -8.86
N HIS A 383 -3.58 20.65 -8.67
CA HIS A 383 -3.35 22.06 -8.33
C HIS A 383 -2.19 22.68 -9.12
N PRO A 384 -2.19 24.01 -9.31
CA PRO A 384 -0.98 24.75 -9.64
C PRO A 384 0.12 24.50 -8.62
N VAL A 385 1.34 24.23 -9.09
CA VAL A 385 2.50 24.01 -8.20
C VAL A 385 3.66 24.92 -8.56
N GLU A 386 4.09 25.72 -7.58
CA GLU A 386 5.13 26.73 -7.73
C GLU A 386 6.35 26.43 -6.84
N SER A 387 7.50 26.99 -7.20
CA SER A 387 8.73 26.93 -6.41
C SER A 387 8.91 28.20 -5.58
N ALA A 388 9.10 28.06 -4.27
CA ALA A 388 9.48 29.17 -3.40
C ALA A 388 10.83 29.78 -3.82
N ALA A 389 11.83 28.93 -4.14
CA ALA A 389 13.15 29.37 -4.61
C ALA A 389 13.08 30.07 -5.98
N GLY A 390 12.15 29.65 -6.83
CA GLY A 390 11.91 30.23 -8.16
C GLY A 390 11.07 31.51 -8.15
N GLY A 391 10.69 32.03 -6.98
CA GLY A 391 9.87 33.24 -6.87
C GLY A 391 8.48 33.11 -7.49
N GLY A 392 7.86 31.92 -7.36
CA GLY A 392 6.53 31.64 -7.94
C GLY A 392 6.56 31.03 -9.35
N ALA A 393 7.74 30.69 -9.88
CA ALA A 393 7.82 29.92 -11.12
C ALA A 393 7.24 28.49 -10.93
N ALA A 394 6.61 27.95 -11.97
CA ALA A 394 6.09 26.58 -11.95
C ALA A 394 7.21 25.57 -11.61
N TYR A 395 6.98 24.74 -10.60
CA TYR A 395 8.00 23.83 -10.07
C TYR A 395 8.39 22.75 -11.10
N PHE A 396 7.41 22.25 -11.85
CA PHE A 396 7.58 21.18 -12.82
C PHE A 396 7.93 21.68 -14.24
N GLY A 397 8.56 22.85 -14.36
CA GLY A 397 8.88 23.48 -15.64
C GLY A 397 7.63 24.04 -16.30
N GLU A 398 7.39 23.73 -17.58
CA GLU A 398 6.19 24.18 -18.30
C GLU A 398 4.88 23.53 -17.80
N ARG A 399 4.99 22.47 -16.98
CA ARG A 399 3.85 21.78 -16.36
C ARG A 399 3.41 22.59 -15.14
N THR A 400 2.38 23.41 -15.32
CA THR A 400 1.86 24.27 -14.24
C THR A 400 1.01 23.52 -13.23
N ILE A 401 0.34 22.43 -13.64
CA ILE A 401 -0.53 21.60 -12.80
C ILE A 401 0.18 20.29 -12.45
N ALA A 402 0.04 19.86 -11.20
CA ALA A 402 0.49 18.55 -10.74
C ALA A 402 -0.50 17.94 -9.73
N GLY A 403 -0.37 16.63 -9.48
CA GLY A 403 -1.19 15.90 -8.53
C GLY A 403 -0.64 15.98 -7.11
N ILE A 404 -1.45 16.46 -6.18
CA ILE A 404 -1.18 16.53 -4.74
C ILE A 404 -1.71 15.26 -4.06
N GLY A 405 -0.89 14.63 -3.22
CA GLY A 405 -1.26 13.47 -2.41
C GLY A 405 -0.62 13.48 -1.03
N GLY A 406 -0.91 12.47 -0.22
CA GLY A 406 -0.49 12.39 1.18
C GLY A 406 -1.52 13.02 2.12
N THR A 407 -1.10 13.40 3.32
CA THR A 407 -1.99 13.88 4.41
C THR A 407 -2.91 15.01 3.94
N ALA A 408 -2.41 15.88 3.06
CA ALA A 408 -3.18 16.99 2.50
C ALA A 408 -4.53 16.58 1.90
N ILE A 409 -4.68 15.36 1.34
CA ILE A 409 -5.93 14.91 0.70
C ILE A 409 -6.72 13.88 1.52
N GLN A 410 -6.31 13.61 2.77
CA GLN A 410 -6.90 12.54 3.60
C GLN A 410 -8.39 12.73 3.86
N SER A 411 -8.83 13.97 4.09
CA SER A 411 -10.24 14.30 4.34
C SER A 411 -11.12 13.96 3.12
N LEU A 412 -10.68 14.37 1.93
CA LEU A 412 -11.36 14.09 0.66
C LEU A 412 -11.43 12.59 0.33
N ALA A 413 -10.36 11.85 0.64
CA ALA A 413 -10.30 10.40 0.48
C ALA A 413 -11.26 9.69 1.46
N THR A 414 -11.28 10.12 2.71
CA THR A 414 -12.17 9.56 3.75
C THR A 414 -13.64 9.81 3.40
N GLU A 415 -13.98 11.00 2.91
CA GLU A 415 -15.34 11.32 2.45
C GLU A 415 -15.76 10.42 1.28
N PHE A 416 -14.90 10.25 0.28
CA PHE A 416 -15.14 9.36 -0.85
C PHE A 416 -15.43 7.91 -0.38
N VAL A 417 -14.59 7.36 0.50
CA VAL A 417 -14.76 6.01 1.03
C VAL A 417 -16.07 5.86 1.80
N ARG A 418 -16.41 6.83 2.67
CA ARG A 418 -17.69 6.83 3.40
C ARG A 418 -18.88 6.87 2.46
N ALA A 419 -18.82 7.68 1.40
CA ALA A 419 -19.89 7.77 0.42
C ALA A 419 -20.06 6.46 -0.37
N CYS A 420 -18.96 5.82 -0.78
CA CYS A 420 -18.99 4.50 -1.40
C CYS A 420 -19.57 3.44 -0.45
N LYS A 421 -19.18 3.45 0.83
CA LYS A 421 -19.69 2.52 1.85
C LYS A 421 -21.19 2.71 2.07
N GLN A 422 -21.64 3.94 2.22
CA GLN A 422 -23.05 4.28 2.38
C GLN A 422 -23.86 3.80 1.18
N TYR A 423 -23.42 4.11 -0.04
CA TYR A 423 -24.08 3.64 -1.26
C TYR A 423 -24.16 2.11 -1.32
N ARG A 424 -23.05 1.43 -0.99
CA ARG A 424 -22.97 -0.03 -0.99
C ARG A 424 -24.00 -0.65 -0.05
N ASP A 425 -24.11 -0.12 1.16
CA ASP A 425 -25.04 -0.62 2.18
C ASP A 425 -26.50 -0.35 1.80
N ASP A 426 -26.81 0.86 1.33
CA ASP A 426 -28.18 1.27 0.99
C ASP A 426 -28.75 0.51 -0.23
N ASN A 427 -27.87 0.07 -1.14
CA ASN A 427 -28.25 -0.56 -2.40
C ASN A 427 -27.91 -2.05 -2.48
N ASP A 428 -27.41 -2.65 -1.39
CA ASP A 428 -26.90 -4.04 -1.35
C ASP A 428 -25.87 -4.34 -2.46
N ALA A 429 -25.07 -3.34 -2.85
CA ALA A 429 -24.04 -3.50 -3.87
C ALA A 429 -22.91 -4.42 -3.37
N LYS A 430 -22.20 -5.08 -4.29
CA LYS A 430 -21.21 -6.14 -3.94
C LYS A 430 -19.76 -5.77 -4.19
N PHE A 431 -19.48 -4.55 -4.68
CA PHE A 431 -18.12 -4.13 -4.97
C PHE A 431 -17.28 -3.97 -3.68
N VAL A 432 -16.00 -4.29 -3.81
CA VAL A 432 -14.96 -4.02 -2.80
C VAL A 432 -14.54 -2.55 -2.86
N ILE A 433 -14.31 -1.93 -1.71
CA ILE A 433 -13.84 -0.54 -1.60
C ILE A 433 -12.35 -0.56 -1.27
N VAL A 434 -11.54 -0.04 -2.19
CA VAL A 434 -10.10 0.17 -2.02
C VAL A 434 -9.85 1.64 -1.68
N GLY A 435 -9.64 1.95 -0.40
CA GLY A 435 -9.40 3.31 0.08
C GLY A 435 -7.98 3.77 -0.19
N VAL A 436 -7.83 4.95 -0.81
CA VAL A 436 -6.53 5.52 -1.22
C VAL A 436 -6.50 7.02 -0.93
N GLY A 437 -5.39 7.51 -0.38
CA GLY A 437 -5.14 8.95 -0.17
C GLY A 437 -5.02 9.32 1.29
N GLY A 438 -3.90 9.96 1.66
CA GLY A 438 -3.66 10.40 3.04
C GLY A 438 -3.39 9.29 4.05
N VAL A 439 -2.86 8.15 3.60
CA VAL A 439 -2.43 7.06 4.49
C VAL A 439 -0.92 7.10 4.60
N THR A 440 -0.43 7.53 5.77
CA THR A 440 0.98 7.83 6.07
C THR A 440 1.53 7.10 7.29
N ASP A 441 0.65 6.50 8.09
CA ASP A 441 0.95 5.88 9.38
C ASP A 441 -0.18 4.88 9.76
N PRO A 442 -0.03 4.11 10.86
CA PRO A 442 -1.09 3.20 11.31
C PRO A 442 -2.42 3.87 11.68
N GLU A 443 -2.41 5.12 12.15
CA GLU A 443 -3.62 5.84 12.57
C GLU A 443 -4.47 6.24 11.35
N SER A 444 -3.83 6.80 10.33
CA SER A 444 -4.46 7.11 9.04
C SER A 444 -4.93 5.85 8.31
N PHE A 445 -4.21 4.73 8.42
CA PHE A 445 -4.68 3.44 7.91
C PHE A 445 -5.99 3.00 8.59
N ILE A 446 -6.04 2.98 9.93
CA ILE A 446 -7.24 2.52 10.64
C ILE A 446 -8.41 3.46 10.41
N SER A 447 -8.17 4.78 10.33
CA SER A 447 -9.20 5.75 9.96
C SER A 447 -9.80 5.48 8.58
N MET A 448 -8.98 5.11 7.58
CA MET A 448 -9.46 4.76 6.24
C MET A 448 -10.24 3.44 6.23
N HIS A 449 -9.77 2.44 6.98
CA HIS A 449 -10.45 1.17 7.14
C HIS A 449 -11.82 1.35 7.83
N GLU A 450 -11.88 2.07 8.95
CA GLU A 450 -13.12 2.39 9.68
C GLU A 450 -14.09 3.27 8.88
N ALA A 451 -13.59 4.08 7.94
CA ALA A 451 -14.43 4.80 6.99
C ALA A 451 -15.20 3.87 6.04
N GLY A 452 -14.79 2.61 5.91
CA GLY A 452 -15.47 1.58 5.15
C GLY A 452 -14.66 0.94 4.03
N ALA A 453 -13.35 1.20 3.95
CA ALA A 453 -12.47 0.53 3.01
C ALA A 453 -12.23 -0.93 3.43
N ASP A 454 -12.40 -1.87 2.51
CA ASP A 454 -12.08 -3.29 2.77
C ASP A 454 -10.57 -3.55 2.58
N VAL A 455 -9.91 -2.75 1.74
CA VAL A 455 -8.46 -2.70 1.56
C VAL A 455 -8.01 -1.24 1.53
N VAL A 456 -6.87 -0.94 2.14
CA VAL A 456 -6.28 0.40 2.14
C VAL A 456 -4.99 0.39 1.34
N GLN A 457 -4.84 1.30 0.38
CA GLN A 457 -3.58 1.51 -0.34
C GLN A 457 -2.97 2.88 -0.03
N ALA A 458 -1.64 2.93 -0.01
CA ALA A 458 -0.88 4.15 0.18
C ALA A 458 0.06 4.41 -1.02
N VAL A 459 0.46 5.66 -1.22
CA VAL A 459 1.52 6.05 -2.16
C VAL A 459 2.48 7.01 -1.47
N THR A 460 2.03 8.20 -1.07
CA THR A 460 2.90 9.17 -0.37
C THR A 460 3.45 8.62 0.94
N GLY A 461 2.63 7.91 1.72
CA GLY A 461 3.08 7.22 2.93
C GLY A 461 4.17 6.18 2.66
N VAL A 462 4.05 5.41 1.58
CA VAL A 462 5.08 4.42 1.17
C VAL A 462 6.33 5.09 0.62
N PHE A 463 6.14 6.20 -0.10
CA PHE A 463 7.23 7.02 -0.61
C PHE A 463 8.09 7.56 0.54
N LEU A 464 7.49 8.10 1.60
CA LEU A 464 8.20 8.64 2.77
C LEU A 464 8.66 7.53 3.72
N ASN A 465 7.85 6.50 3.88
CA ASN A 465 8.05 5.39 4.80
C ASN A 465 7.74 4.04 4.13
N SER A 466 8.76 3.41 3.54
CA SER A 466 8.62 2.10 2.89
C SER A 466 8.30 0.95 3.85
N LEU A 467 8.42 1.18 5.17
CA LEU A 467 8.10 0.23 6.23
C LEU A 467 6.67 0.38 6.75
N LEU A 468 5.83 1.24 6.14
CA LEU A 468 4.47 1.49 6.58
C LEU A 468 3.62 0.21 6.71
N ALA A 469 3.80 -0.78 5.83
CA ALA A 469 3.10 -2.06 5.95
C ALA A 469 3.44 -2.77 7.27
N VAL A 470 4.73 -2.81 7.63
CA VAL A 470 5.22 -3.38 8.88
C VAL A 470 4.73 -2.59 10.08
N ASP A 471 4.70 -1.26 9.99
CA ASP A 471 4.18 -0.41 11.06
C ASP A 471 2.70 -0.69 11.33
N CYS A 472 1.88 -0.79 10.29
CA CYS A 472 0.47 -1.16 10.40
C CYS A 472 0.31 -2.56 10.99
N MET A 473 1.10 -3.54 10.51
CA MET A 473 1.04 -4.91 11.00
C MET A 473 1.44 -5.01 12.47
N ARG A 474 2.57 -4.41 12.90
CA ARG A 474 3.02 -4.43 14.30
C ARG A 474 2.03 -3.75 15.24
N THR A 475 1.46 -2.63 14.79
CA THR A 475 0.54 -1.81 15.61
C THR A 475 -0.86 -2.43 15.70
N LEU A 476 -1.37 -2.96 14.60
CA LEU A 476 -2.79 -3.32 14.46
C LEU A 476 -3.03 -4.82 14.32
N GLY A 477 -2.05 -5.64 13.94
CA GLY A 477 -2.27 -7.06 13.63
C GLY A 477 -2.80 -7.88 14.81
N ALA A 478 -2.47 -7.49 16.05
CA ALA A 478 -2.97 -8.15 17.25
C ALA A 478 -4.45 -7.82 17.55
N THR A 479 -4.95 -6.66 17.12
CA THR A 479 -6.27 -6.12 17.49
C THR A 479 -7.27 -6.11 16.34
N LEU A 480 -6.81 -5.84 15.12
CA LEU A 480 -7.60 -5.81 13.90
C LEU A 480 -7.88 -7.25 13.43
N ARG A 481 -9.16 -7.62 13.39
CA ARG A 481 -9.63 -8.98 13.03
C ARG A 481 -10.14 -9.02 11.60
N SER A 482 -9.82 -10.10 10.90
CA SER A 482 -10.37 -10.34 9.58
C SER A 482 -11.88 -10.64 9.69
N PRO A 483 -12.73 -10.17 8.76
CA PRO A 483 -14.11 -10.62 8.65
C PRO A 483 -14.26 -12.14 8.48
N LEU A 484 -13.22 -12.81 7.95
CA LEU A 484 -13.17 -14.27 7.85
C LEU A 484 -12.96 -14.95 9.21
N ASP A 485 -12.41 -14.26 10.21
CA ASP A 485 -12.30 -14.81 11.57
C ASP A 485 -13.66 -14.82 12.28
N GLU A 486 -14.57 -13.91 11.88
CA GLU A 486 -15.94 -13.86 12.37
C GLU A 486 -16.83 -14.86 11.63
N ASN A 487 -16.82 -14.86 10.29
CA ASN A 487 -17.57 -15.83 9.49
C ASN A 487 -17.01 -17.25 9.61
N GLY A 488 -15.71 -17.41 9.81
CA GLY A 488 -15.06 -18.70 10.06
C GLY A 488 -15.50 -19.33 11.37
N LYS A 489 -15.87 -18.53 12.39
CA LYS A 489 -16.57 -19.04 13.58
C LYS A 489 -17.94 -19.56 13.22
N ASP A 490 -18.71 -18.83 12.42
CA ASP A 490 -20.05 -19.26 12.01
C ASP A 490 -20.00 -20.51 11.11
N ASP A 491 -19.06 -20.60 10.18
CA ASP A 491 -18.84 -21.78 9.34
C ASP A 491 -18.32 -22.97 10.17
N LEU A 492 -17.43 -22.77 11.16
CA LEU A 492 -17.06 -23.81 12.12
C LEU A 492 -18.26 -24.28 12.95
N LEU A 493 -19.12 -23.35 13.40
CA LEU A 493 -20.37 -23.67 14.11
C LEU A 493 -21.37 -24.40 13.19
N ARG A 494 -21.40 -24.07 11.90
CA ARG A 494 -22.26 -24.69 10.89
C ARG A 494 -21.78 -26.10 10.51
N ILE A 495 -20.47 -26.28 10.31
CA ILE A 495 -19.85 -27.58 10.05
C ILE A 495 -20.00 -28.49 11.27
N ALA A 496 -19.81 -27.96 12.48
CA ALA A 496 -20.05 -28.69 13.73
C ALA A 496 -21.52 -29.10 13.92
N SER A 497 -22.47 -28.39 13.29
CA SER A 497 -23.91 -28.69 13.37
C SER A 497 -24.45 -29.55 12.21
N VAL A 498 -23.66 -29.84 11.17
CA VAL A 498 -24.16 -30.52 9.96
C VAL A 498 -23.82 -32.01 9.85
N ASN A 499 -22.85 -32.57 10.59
CA ASN A 499 -22.47 -34.00 10.39
C ASN A 499 -22.49 -34.91 11.63
N VAL A 500 -23.18 -34.54 12.70
CA VAL A 500 -23.44 -35.47 13.81
C VAL A 500 -24.94 -35.62 13.97
N ALA A 501 -25.47 -36.79 13.61
CA ALA A 501 -26.84 -37.16 13.96
C ALA A 501 -26.92 -37.39 15.48
N VAL A 502 -27.08 -36.32 16.24
CA VAL A 502 -27.44 -36.40 17.66
C VAL A 502 -28.94 -36.68 17.73
N PRO A 503 -29.40 -37.80 18.31
CA PRO A 503 -30.82 -38.04 18.48
C PRO A 503 -31.43 -36.90 19.30
N ALA A 504 -32.37 -36.17 18.71
CA ALA A 504 -32.98 -34.96 19.27
C ALA A 504 -33.77 -35.17 20.58
N TRP A 505 -33.76 -36.38 21.15
CA TRP A 505 -34.58 -36.75 22.31
C TRP A 505 -33.78 -37.05 23.58
N GLU A 506 -32.46 -36.80 23.62
CA GLU A 506 -31.70 -37.06 24.85
C GLU A 506 -30.98 -35.85 25.48
N PHE A 507 -30.66 -34.78 24.73
CA PHE A 507 -29.98 -33.60 25.31
C PHE A 507 -30.41 -32.29 24.64
N ALA A 508 -30.71 -31.25 25.44
CA ALA A 508 -31.32 -30.00 24.97
C ALA A 508 -30.32 -28.88 24.64
N THR A 509 -29.09 -28.95 25.17
CA THR A 509 -28.03 -27.95 24.92
C THR A 509 -26.65 -28.61 24.84
N SER A 510 -25.67 -27.91 24.24
CA SER A 510 -24.27 -28.38 24.15
C SER A 510 -23.58 -28.55 25.51
N LEU A 511 -24.15 -27.97 26.59
CA LEU A 511 -23.71 -28.11 27.97
C LEU A 511 -24.14 -29.44 28.62
N ASP A 512 -25.12 -30.14 28.03
CA ASP A 512 -25.68 -31.38 28.58
C ASP A 512 -25.00 -32.65 28.03
N LEU A 513 -24.06 -32.51 27.09
CA LEU A 513 -23.33 -33.62 26.50
C LEU A 513 -22.42 -34.28 27.55
N PRO A 514 -22.60 -35.58 27.85
CA PRO A 514 -21.70 -36.28 28.76
C PRO A 514 -20.27 -36.25 28.22
N VAL A 515 -19.29 -35.96 29.08
CA VAL A 515 -17.86 -35.89 28.71
C VAL A 515 -17.40 -37.10 27.88
N GLY A 516 -17.94 -38.29 28.15
CA GLY A 516 -17.62 -39.51 27.39
C GLY A 516 -18.11 -39.52 25.93
N VAL A 517 -19.19 -38.78 25.60
CA VAL A 517 -19.69 -38.63 24.23
C VAL A 517 -18.84 -37.63 23.46
N THR A 518 -18.45 -36.52 24.10
CA THR A 518 -17.55 -35.52 23.52
C THR A 518 -16.18 -36.10 23.17
N LEU A 519 -15.63 -36.95 24.04
CA LEU A 519 -14.33 -37.61 23.78
C LEU A 519 -14.42 -38.61 22.61
N LYS A 520 -15.53 -39.36 22.49
CA LYS A 520 -15.77 -40.24 21.33
C LYS A 520 -15.87 -39.48 20.02
N LEU A 521 -16.53 -38.32 20.03
CA LEU A 521 -16.68 -37.48 18.85
C LEU A 521 -15.33 -36.92 18.38
N LEU A 522 -14.51 -36.46 19.33
CA LEU A 522 -13.16 -36.00 19.05
C LEU A 522 -12.27 -37.14 18.52
N ASP A 523 -12.40 -38.35 19.06
CA ASP A 523 -11.69 -39.53 18.55
C ASP A 523 -12.10 -39.87 17.10
N GLU A 524 -13.40 -39.83 16.76
CA GLU A 524 -13.89 -40.08 15.40
C GLU A 524 -13.40 -39.03 14.39
N LEU A 525 -13.36 -37.75 14.78
CA LEU A 525 -12.85 -36.66 13.92
C LEU A 525 -11.34 -36.79 13.66
N VAL A 526 -10.58 -37.28 14.65
CA VAL A 526 -9.15 -37.58 14.47
C VAL A 526 -8.97 -38.83 13.59
N GLU A 527 -9.75 -39.89 13.79
CA GLU A 527 -9.68 -41.12 12.98
C GLU A 527 -10.05 -40.87 11.50
N ASN A 528 -10.98 -39.94 11.23
CA ASN A 528 -11.37 -39.55 9.87
C ASN A 528 -10.45 -38.50 9.23
N GLY A 529 -9.43 -38.01 9.95
CA GLY A 529 -8.48 -37.01 9.44
C GLY A 529 -9.04 -35.59 9.33
N GLU A 530 -10.21 -35.33 9.91
CA GLU A 530 -10.87 -34.02 9.94
C GLU A 530 -10.35 -33.12 11.07
N LEU A 531 -9.66 -33.71 12.07
CA LEU A 531 -9.00 -33.02 13.16
C LEU A 531 -7.53 -33.48 13.30
N SER A 532 -6.58 -32.55 13.20
CA SER A 532 -5.14 -32.84 13.34
C SER A 532 -4.64 -32.53 14.75
N VAL A 533 -4.03 -33.51 15.42
CA VAL A 533 -3.39 -33.33 16.74
C VAL A 533 -1.95 -32.85 16.55
N THR A 534 -1.67 -31.59 16.87
CA THR A 534 -0.38 -30.93 16.58
C THR A 534 0.71 -31.13 17.63
N SER A 535 0.44 -31.76 18.79
CA SER A 535 1.50 -32.20 19.70
C SER A 535 1.08 -33.34 20.65
N VAL A 536 2.00 -34.30 20.88
CA VAL A 536 1.82 -35.43 21.82
C VAL A 536 1.89 -34.97 23.29
N ALA A 537 2.48 -33.79 23.55
CA ALA A 537 2.70 -33.27 24.89
C ALA A 537 1.39 -32.89 25.62
N GLY A 538 0.35 -32.49 24.88
CA GLY A 538 -0.97 -32.09 25.42
C GLY A 538 -2.06 -33.17 25.38
N ALA A 539 -1.80 -34.35 24.80
CA ALA A 539 -2.83 -35.37 24.64
C ALA A 539 -3.15 -36.10 25.97
N PRO A 540 -4.43 -36.33 26.30
CA PRO A 540 -4.85 -37.17 27.43
C PRO A 540 -4.18 -38.56 27.37
N ASN A 541 -3.86 -39.15 28.53
CA ASN A 541 -3.10 -40.40 28.61
C ASN A 541 -3.67 -41.57 27.77
N TYR A 542 -4.98 -41.57 27.46
CA TYR A 542 -5.60 -42.63 26.65
C TYR A 542 -5.30 -42.51 25.14
N MET A 543 -5.01 -41.31 24.62
CA MET A 543 -4.63 -41.08 23.22
C MET A 543 -3.15 -41.35 22.92
N ARG A 544 -2.28 -41.31 23.94
CA ARG A 544 -0.82 -41.53 23.76
C ARG A 544 -0.48 -42.94 23.28
N THR A 545 -1.36 -43.92 23.54
CA THR A 545 -1.14 -45.32 23.20
C THR A 545 -1.37 -45.65 21.71
N ARG A 546 -2.04 -44.79 20.94
CA ARG A 546 -2.29 -45.01 19.48
C ARG A 546 -1.50 -44.09 18.55
N ALA A 547 -1.01 -42.94 19.03
CA ALA A 547 -0.18 -42.02 18.24
C ALA A 547 1.15 -42.66 17.77
N VAL A 548 1.63 -43.69 18.48
CA VAL A 548 2.86 -44.42 18.12
C VAL A 548 2.66 -45.36 16.91
N GLU A 549 1.43 -45.82 16.63
CA GLU A 549 1.16 -46.72 15.50
C GLU A 549 1.04 -45.96 14.17
N HIS A 550 0.43 -44.77 14.16
CA HIS A 550 0.20 -43.98 12.93
C HIS A 550 1.41 -43.18 12.42
N LEU A 551 2.43 -42.94 13.24
CA LEU A 551 3.70 -42.35 12.80
C LEU A 551 4.61 -43.35 12.06
N SER A 552 4.30 -44.65 12.08
CA SER A 552 5.16 -45.70 11.52
C SER A 552 4.85 -46.09 10.05
N VAL A 553 3.82 -45.51 9.43
CA VAL A 553 3.43 -45.84 8.04
C VAL A 553 3.41 -44.58 7.18
N ARG A 554 4.60 -44.05 6.90
CA ARG A 554 4.95 -43.26 5.70
C ARG A 554 6.47 -43.06 5.72
N SER A 555 7.19 -44.05 5.20
CA SER A 555 8.56 -43.90 4.68
C SER A 555 8.50 -43.48 3.23
#